data_AF-A0A7J3TMQ8-F1
#
_entry.id   AF-A0A7J3TMQ8-F1
#
_cell.length_a   1.000
_cell.length_b   1.000
_cell.length_c   1.000
_cell.angle_alpha   90.00
_cell.angle_beta   90.00
_cell.angle_gamma   90.00
#
_symmetry.space_group_name_H-M   'P 1'
#
loop_
_entity.id
_entity.type
_entity.pdbx_description
1 polymer ?
#
loop_
_entity_poly.entity_id
_entity_poly.type
_entity_poly.pdbx_seq_one_letter_code
_entity_poly.pdbx_strand_id
1 'polypeptide(L)'
;MKSIVIAAMDEKSGKTTVAYAIAKLANKKVGYMKPVGDNVVYKEKKLLDYDAILFKEIFSLKEDAEMLCLGMHHSKILHFYDKPVEEFRRRYEEFSKDKELFIIEAGEFLWKGASIGLDGLSIAKEANADIIFVISGDYHEMLDEIYYINSFKEKARIKGIILNNVNEEDAEKLREQIENFGLNYLGYIPRIKKLKTMRVGYIAEKLFAKVVAGENGLDKYVENVFIAALSAPEIRRHPDFKKEKKLIITGGDRSDVIAACIENGTSGIVLTNNIVPSANILAKANEKNIPLLSVRPDTYSIAKLVENIQPVLLPDEKEKLETIEKEARIDVEAAID
;
A
#
# COMPACT_ATOMS: atom_id res chain seq x y z
N MET A 1 5.10 -2.46 -27.82
CA MET A 1 5.10 -2.21 -26.37
C MET A 1 3.93 -1.30 -26.05
N LYS A 2 3.03 -1.72 -25.15
CA LYS A 2 1.95 -0.88 -24.63
C LYS A 2 2.40 -0.24 -23.33
N SER A 3 2.08 1.03 -23.13
CA SER A 3 2.28 1.71 -21.85
C SER A 3 0.95 2.17 -21.29
N ILE A 4 0.75 1.96 -19.99
CA ILE A 4 -0.42 2.40 -19.24
C ILE A 4 0.01 3.17 -18.00
N VAL A 5 -0.75 4.20 -17.65
CA VAL A 5 -0.62 4.93 -16.39
C VAL A 5 -1.75 4.51 -15.47
N ILE A 6 -1.42 4.03 -14.27
CA ILE A 6 -2.39 3.74 -13.22
C ILE A 6 -2.50 4.98 -12.34
N ALA A 7 -3.68 5.61 -12.31
CA ALA A 7 -3.93 6.85 -11.59
C ALA A 7 -5.18 6.75 -10.70
N ALA A 8 -5.32 7.68 -9.76
CA ALA A 8 -6.46 7.77 -8.85
C ALA A 8 -6.71 9.24 -8.46
N MET A 9 -7.93 9.55 -8.02
CA MET A 9 -8.25 10.89 -7.48
C MET A 9 -7.97 11.00 -5.99
N ASP A 10 -8.16 9.90 -5.26
CA ASP A 10 -7.91 9.82 -3.83
C ASP A 10 -6.69 8.95 -3.50
N GLU A 11 -6.14 9.17 -2.31
CA GLU A 11 -5.15 8.31 -1.71
C GLU A 11 -5.76 6.91 -1.49
N LYS A 12 -4.91 5.88 -1.35
CA LYS A 12 -5.34 4.53 -0.91
C LYS A 12 -6.36 3.84 -1.83
N SER A 13 -6.52 4.27 -3.08
CA SER A 13 -7.45 3.63 -4.01
C SER A 13 -7.08 2.19 -4.41
N GLY A 14 -5.85 1.76 -4.12
CA GLY A 14 -5.32 0.44 -4.46
C GLY A 14 -4.67 0.36 -5.85
N LYS A 15 -4.07 1.47 -6.32
CA LYS A 15 -3.29 1.53 -7.56
C LYS A 15 -2.31 0.37 -7.70
N THR A 16 -1.47 0.12 -6.69
CA THR A 16 -0.51 -1.00 -6.69
C THR A 16 -1.20 -2.35 -6.89
N THR A 17 -2.33 -2.58 -6.22
CA THR A 17 -3.10 -3.84 -6.31
C THR A 17 -3.64 -4.06 -7.73
N VAL A 18 -4.20 -3.02 -8.34
CA VAL A 18 -4.70 -3.08 -9.73
C VAL A 18 -3.54 -3.22 -10.72
N ALA A 19 -2.46 -2.46 -10.54
CA ALA A 19 -1.25 -2.57 -11.35
C ALA A 19 -0.69 -4.01 -11.32
N TYR A 20 -0.62 -4.60 -10.12
CA TYR A 20 -0.19 -5.99 -9.92
C TYR A 20 -1.12 -6.96 -10.66
N ALA A 21 -2.44 -6.82 -10.47
CA ALA A 21 -3.42 -7.69 -11.10
C ALA A 21 -3.32 -7.65 -12.63
N ILE A 22 -3.25 -6.46 -13.23
CA ILE A 22 -3.07 -6.30 -14.68
C ILE A 22 -1.76 -6.94 -15.13
N ALA A 23 -0.64 -6.61 -14.48
CA ALA A 23 0.68 -7.13 -14.85
C ALA A 23 0.72 -8.66 -14.83
N LYS A 24 0.12 -9.26 -13.79
CA LYS A 24 0.12 -10.70 -13.57
C LYS A 24 -0.81 -11.43 -14.53
N LEU A 25 -2.04 -10.94 -14.71
CA LEU A 25 -3.04 -11.55 -15.59
C LEU A 25 -2.72 -11.35 -17.08
N ALA A 26 -2.03 -10.26 -17.45
CA ALA A 26 -1.59 -10.05 -18.83
C ALA A 26 -0.56 -11.11 -19.27
N ASN A 27 0.21 -11.65 -18.32
CA ASN A 27 1.25 -12.65 -18.55
C ASN A 27 2.24 -12.25 -19.69
N LYS A 28 2.64 -10.97 -19.70
CA LYS A 28 3.56 -10.38 -20.67
C LYS A 28 4.90 -10.04 -20.02
N LYS A 29 5.93 -9.71 -20.81
CA LYS A 29 7.15 -9.08 -20.28
C LYS A 29 6.84 -7.68 -19.77
N VAL A 30 6.79 -7.54 -18.44
CA VAL A 30 6.43 -6.29 -17.75
C VAL A 30 7.65 -5.42 -17.45
N GLY A 31 7.51 -4.11 -17.66
CA GLY A 31 8.29 -3.06 -17.02
C GLY A 31 7.41 -2.25 -16.08
N TYR A 32 8.02 -1.64 -15.07
CA TYR A 32 7.30 -0.85 -14.06
C TYR A 32 8.07 0.42 -13.75
N MET A 33 7.37 1.49 -13.38
CA MET A 33 7.95 2.69 -12.81
C MET A 33 6.95 3.40 -11.91
N LYS A 34 7.43 4.02 -10.83
CA LYS A 34 6.64 4.93 -9.99
C LYS A 34 7.42 6.23 -9.81
N PRO A 35 7.28 7.19 -10.74
CA PRO A 35 8.19 8.34 -10.83
C PRO A 35 8.25 9.16 -9.53
N VAL A 36 7.11 9.36 -8.88
CA VAL A 36 7.01 10.00 -7.57
C VAL A 36 6.52 8.96 -6.57
N GLY A 37 7.45 8.44 -5.76
CA GLY A 37 7.14 7.47 -4.71
C GLY A 37 6.45 8.11 -3.51
N ASP A 38 5.69 7.31 -2.77
CA ASP A 38 4.90 7.72 -1.60
C ASP A 38 4.94 6.66 -0.48
N ASN A 39 5.30 5.41 -0.79
CA ASN A 39 5.35 4.30 0.15
C ASN A 39 6.78 4.01 0.59
N VAL A 40 7.34 4.92 1.37
CA VAL A 40 8.77 4.91 1.72
C VAL A 40 9.16 3.77 2.67
N VAL A 41 10.32 3.15 2.38
CA VAL A 41 11.07 2.23 3.25
C VAL A 41 12.56 2.56 3.23
N TYR A 42 13.23 2.39 4.37
CA TYR A 42 14.69 2.51 4.46
C TYR A 42 15.32 1.13 4.59
N LYS A 43 15.98 0.66 3.52
CA LYS A 43 16.60 -0.67 3.45
C LYS A 43 17.99 -0.53 2.83
N GLU A 44 18.99 -1.21 3.38
CA GLU A 44 20.37 -1.22 2.86
C GLU A 44 20.98 0.18 2.65
N LYS A 45 20.70 1.11 3.56
CA LYS A 45 21.13 2.53 3.48
C LYS A 45 20.54 3.33 2.31
N LYS A 46 19.50 2.80 1.66
CA LYS A 46 18.78 3.44 0.56
C LYS A 46 17.35 3.77 0.98
N LEU A 47 16.83 4.84 0.39
CA LEU A 47 15.42 5.22 0.52
C LEU A 47 14.68 4.65 -0.70
N LEU A 48 13.86 3.62 -0.47
CA LEU A 48 13.16 2.89 -1.51
C LEU A 48 11.65 3.05 -1.35
N ASP A 49 10.90 2.66 -2.37
CA ASP A 49 9.44 2.58 -2.35
C ASP A 49 9.02 1.10 -2.30
N TYR A 50 8.04 0.74 -1.45
CA TYR A 50 7.56 -0.64 -1.34
C TYR A 50 6.98 -1.16 -2.67
N ASP A 51 6.33 -0.31 -3.45
CA ASP A 51 5.72 -0.71 -4.72
C ASP A 51 6.80 -1.01 -5.77
N ALA A 52 7.87 -0.21 -5.78
CA ALA A 52 9.06 -0.48 -6.61
C ALA A 52 9.75 -1.80 -6.23
N ILE A 53 9.87 -2.10 -4.93
CA ILE A 53 10.41 -3.38 -4.44
C ILE A 53 9.51 -4.53 -4.88
N LEU A 54 8.19 -4.40 -4.69
CA LEU A 54 7.19 -5.39 -5.10
C LEU A 54 7.36 -5.77 -6.57
N PHE A 55 7.33 -4.78 -7.47
CA PHE A 55 7.40 -5.05 -8.90
C PHE A 55 8.77 -5.59 -9.33
N LYS A 56 9.87 -5.09 -8.73
CA LYS A 56 11.21 -5.64 -9.00
C LYS A 56 11.28 -7.12 -8.67
N GLU A 57 10.85 -7.51 -7.47
CA GLU A 57 10.99 -8.89 -7.00
C GLU A 57 10.01 -9.84 -7.72
N ILE A 58 8.73 -9.47 -7.84
CA ILE A 58 7.71 -10.32 -8.47
C ILE A 58 7.95 -10.52 -9.96
N PHE A 59 8.33 -9.47 -10.70
CA PHE A 59 8.52 -9.53 -12.15
C PHE A 59 9.98 -9.66 -12.56
N SER A 60 10.89 -9.85 -11.59
CA SER A 60 12.33 -10.02 -11.82
C SER A 60 12.91 -8.91 -12.71
N LEU A 61 12.57 -7.65 -12.40
CA LEU A 61 13.04 -6.49 -13.16
C LEU A 61 14.56 -6.37 -13.05
N LYS A 62 15.21 -6.00 -14.15
CA LYS A 62 16.68 -5.87 -14.21
C LYS A 62 17.14 -4.65 -13.42
N GLU A 63 16.31 -3.63 -13.41
CA GLU A 63 16.52 -2.35 -12.78
C GLU A 63 16.47 -2.47 -11.25
N ASP A 64 17.30 -1.71 -10.56
CA ASP A 64 17.21 -1.59 -9.11
C ASP A 64 15.97 -0.82 -8.69
N ALA A 65 15.37 -1.21 -7.56
CA ALA A 65 14.12 -0.63 -7.07
C ALA A 65 14.27 0.89 -6.85
N GLU A 66 15.46 1.34 -6.48
CA GLU A 66 15.82 2.76 -6.37
C GLU A 66 15.67 3.52 -7.69
N MET A 67 16.00 2.89 -8.83
CA MET A 67 15.95 3.52 -10.15
C MET A 67 14.52 3.65 -10.69
N LEU A 68 13.59 2.83 -10.19
CA LEU A 68 12.17 2.86 -10.57
C LEU A 68 11.43 4.10 -10.05
N CYS A 69 12.06 4.88 -9.17
CA CYS A 69 11.57 6.16 -8.65
C CYS A 69 12.56 7.29 -8.94
N LEU A 70 12.06 8.51 -9.22
CA LEU A 70 12.92 9.70 -9.26
C LEU A 70 13.13 10.24 -7.84
N GLY A 71 12.15 10.06 -6.96
CA GLY A 71 12.24 10.38 -5.54
C GLY A 71 10.89 10.39 -4.85
N MET A 72 10.92 10.62 -3.53
CA MET A 72 9.72 10.57 -2.67
C MET A 72 9.13 11.96 -2.38
N HIS A 73 9.90 13.01 -2.63
CA HIS A 73 9.52 14.39 -2.34
C HIS A 73 10.01 15.31 -3.44
N HIS A 74 9.18 16.29 -3.82
CA HIS A 74 9.50 17.22 -4.92
C HIS A 74 10.81 17.97 -4.67
N SER A 75 11.06 18.42 -3.43
CA SER A 75 12.29 19.14 -3.08
C SER A 75 13.54 18.30 -3.31
N LYS A 76 13.49 17.00 -3.03
CA LYS A 76 14.60 16.07 -3.30
C LYS A 76 14.74 15.80 -4.79
N ILE A 77 13.64 15.60 -5.51
CA ILE A 77 13.67 15.40 -6.96
C ILE A 77 14.32 16.61 -7.65
N LEU A 78 13.88 17.82 -7.33
CA LEU A 78 14.45 19.06 -7.89
C LEU A 78 15.89 19.32 -7.44
N HIS A 79 16.32 18.77 -6.31
CA HIS A 79 17.71 18.87 -5.87
C HIS A 79 18.64 17.98 -6.70
N PHE A 80 18.17 16.80 -7.12
CA PHE A 80 18.98 15.85 -7.89
C PHE A 80 18.82 15.99 -9.41
N TYR A 81 17.69 16.55 -9.87
CA TYR A 81 17.39 16.69 -11.29
C TYR A 81 16.88 18.09 -11.58
N ASP A 82 17.69 18.87 -12.31
CA ASP A 82 17.29 20.19 -12.80
C ASP A 82 16.07 20.11 -13.74
N LYS A 83 15.94 18.99 -14.45
CA LYS A 83 14.89 18.72 -15.43
C LYS A 83 14.25 17.35 -15.18
N PRO A 84 13.37 17.23 -14.17
CA PRO A 84 12.80 15.95 -13.76
C PRO A 84 12.01 15.24 -14.86
N VAL A 85 11.33 16.00 -15.73
CA VAL A 85 10.59 15.44 -16.88
C VAL A 85 11.53 14.80 -17.91
N GLU A 86 12.68 15.42 -18.19
CA GLU A 86 13.66 14.85 -19.12
C GLU A 86 14.29 13.57 -18.54
N GLU A 87 14.55 13.55 -17.23
CA GLU A 87 15.05 12.35 -16.55
C GLU A 87 14.01 11.22 -16.53
N PHE A 88 12.73 11.54 -16.26
CA PHE A 88 11.64 10.57 -16.36
C PHE A 88 11.60 9.95 -17.76
N ARG A 89 11.59 10.78 -18.81
CA ARG A 89 11.56 10.33 -20.20
C ARG A 89 12.74 9.42 -20.52
N ARG A 90 13.96 9.82 -20.12
CA ARG A 90 15.19 9.03 -20.33
C ARG A 90 15.09 7.64 -19.69
N ARG A 91 14.65 7.56 -18.43
CA ARG A 91 14.48 6.28 -17.73
C ARG A 91 13.38 5.42 -18.33
N TYR A 92 12.24 6.04 -18.67
CA TYR A 92 11.16 5.35 -19.34
C TYR A 92 11.62 4.73 -20.66
N GLU A 93 12.29 5.48 -21.53
CA GLU A 93 12.84 4.97 -22.79
C GLU A 93 13.86 3.86 -22.58
N GLU A 94 14.63 3.90 -21.49
CA GLU A 94 15.62 2.87 -21.15
C GLU A 94 14.95 1.58 -20.64
N PHE A 95 14.10 1.69 -19.62
CA PHE A 95 13.52 0.54 -18.89
C PHE A 95 12.40 -0.14 -19.67
N SER A 96 11.82 0.56 -20.65
CA SER A 96 10.75 0.05 -21.50
C SER A 96 11.28 -0.80 -22.66
N LYS A 97 12.59 -0.79 -22.92
CA LYS A 97 13.24 -1.68 -23.91
C LYS A 97 12.95 -3.14 -23.59
N ASP A 98 12.65 -3.90 -24.64
CA ASP A 98 12.33 -5.33 -24.59
C ASP A 98 11.09 -5.71 -23.74
N LYS A 99 10.26 -4.72 -23.36
CA LYS A 99 9.00 -4.94 -22.65
C LYS A 99 7.83 -4.98 -23.61
N GLU A 100 6.84 -5.79 -23.26
CA GLU A 100 5.57 -5.89 -24.00
C GLU A 100 4.52 -4.98 -23.37
N LEU A 101 4.53 -4.88 -22.03
CA LEU A 101 3.68 -4.01 -21.22
C LEU A 101 4.56 -3.18 -20.27
N PHE A 102 4.36 -1.87 -20.24
CA PHE A 102 5.01 -0.98 -19.30
C PHE A 102 3.96 -0.28 -18.43
N ILE A 103 4.05 -0.48 -17.12
CA ILE A 103 3.11 0.10 -16.17
C ILE A 103 3.78 1.27 -15.46
N ILE A 104 3.14 2.43 -15.49
CA ILE A 104 3.59 3.59 -14.73
C ILE A 104 2.54 3.86 -13.66
N GLU A 105 2.92 3.71 -12.40
CA GLU A 105 2.07 4.12 -11.29
C GLU A 105 2.24 5.62 -11.07
N ALA A 106 1.16 6.39 -11.23
CA ALA A 106 1.15 7.79 -10.87
C ALA A 106 1.33 7.96 -9.35
N GLY A 107 1.63 9.18 -8.92
CA GLY A 107 1.70 9.46 -7.49
C GLY A 107 0.38 9.21 -6.75
N GLU A 108 0.44 9.41 -5.45
CA GLU A 108 -0.64 9.22 -4.48
C GLU A 108 -2.05 9.57 -5.00
N PHE A 109 -2.19 10.73 -5.65
CA PHE A 109 -3.37 11.21 -6.37
C PHE A 109 -2.95 11.86 -7.70
N LEU A 110 -3.90 12.09 -8.61
CA LEU A 110 -3.66 12.48 -10.00
C LEU A 110 -2.70 13.67 -10.15
N TRP A 111 -2.84 14.71 -9.32
CA TRP A 111 -2.05 15.95 -9.40
C TRP A 111 -0.71 15.91 -8.64
N LYS A 112 -0.35 14.78 -8.00
CA LYS A 112 0.91 14.63 -7.28
C LYS A 112 2.08 14.77 -8.26
N GLY A 113 2.93 15.79 -8.08
CA GLY A 113 4.04 16.09 -8.99
C GLY A 113 3.77 17.16 -10.04
N ALA A 114 2.58 17.78 -10.06
CA ALA A 114 2.21 18.76 -11.09
C ALA A 114 3.18 19.96 -11.17
N SER A 115 3.66 20.47 -10.03
CA SER A 115 4.60 21.59 -9.98
C SER A 115 5.96 21.30 -10.61
N ILE A 116 6.25 20.03 -10.89
CA ILE A 116 7.51 19.56 -11.49
C ILE A 116 7.25 18.75 -12.77
N GLY A 117 6.03 18.77 -13.30
CA GLY A 117 5.63 18.07 -14.53
C GLY A 117 5.58 16.54 -14.42
N LEU A 118 5.44 16.01 -13.20
CA LEU A 118 5.36 14.56 -12.93
C LEU A 118 4.00 14.13 -12.36
N ASP A 119 2.94 14.90 -12.59
CA ASP A 119 1.57 14.44 -12.32
C ASP A 119 1.12 13.37 -13.32
N GLY A 120 0.05 12.65 -12.99
CA GLY A 120 -0.40 11.52 -13.80
C GLY A 120 -0.77 11.90 -15.24
N LEU A 121 -1.31 13.10 -15.47
CA LEU A 121 -1.63 13.56 -16.84
C LEU A 121 -0.35 13.90 -17.62
N SER A 122 0.59 14.59 -16.97
CA SER A 122 1.89 14.92 -17.58
C SER A 122 2.69 13.66 -17.88
N ILE A 123 2.77 12.70 -16.95
CA ILE A 123 3.43 11.41 -17.13
C ILE A 123 2.81 10.65 -18.31
N ALA A 124 1.48 10.56 -18.37
CA ALA A 124 0.79 9.87 -19.47
C ALA A 124 1.11 10.49 -20.82
N LYS A 125 1.13 11.82 -20.90
CA LYS A 125 1.50 12.55 -22.11
C LYS A 125 2.95 12.27 -22.53
N GLU A 126 3.89 12.35 -21.60
CA GLU A 126 5.32 12.12 -21.86
C GLU A 126 5.62 10.67 -22.27
N ALA A 127 4.91 9.70 -21.70
CA ALA A 127 5.03 8.29 -22.06
C ALA A 127 4.18 7.87 -23.27
N ASN A 128 3.36 8.78 -23.83
CA ASN A 128 2.33 8.50 -24.83
C ASN A 128 1.40 7.34 -24.43
N ALA A 129 1.06 7.28 -23.14
CA ALA A 129 0.33 6.19 -22.49
C ALA A 129 -1.13 6.55 -22.24
N ASP A 130 -2.00 5.54 -22.22
CA ASP A 130 -3.39 5.71 -21.79
C ASP A 130 -3.49 5.59 -20.26
N ILE A 131 -4.47 6.28 -19.66
CA ILE A 131 -4.69 6.33 -18.22
C ILE A 131 -5.81 5.36 -17.84
N ILE A 132 -5.53 4.48 -16.88
CA ILE A 132 -6.54 3.68 -16.18
C ILE A 132 -6.75 4.30 -14.80
N PHE A 133 -7.98 4.71 -14.51
CA PHE A 133 -8.35 5.22 -13.20
C PHE A 133 -8.75 4.07 -12.27
N VAL A 134 -8.18 4.08 -11.07
CA VAL A 134 -8.54 3.17 -9.98
C VAL A 134 -9.36 3.94 -8.97
N ILE A 135 -10.60 3.48 -8.75
CA ILE A 135 -11.58 4.12 -7.87
C ILE A 135 -11.96 3.15 -6.76
N SER A 136 -12.03 3.64 -5.53
CA SER A 136 -12.44 2.87 -4.36
C SER A 136 -13.08 3.79 -3.31
N GLY A 137 -13.85 3.26 -2.37
CA GLY A 137 -14.66 4.06 -1.45
C GLY A 137 -16.06 3.49 -1.30
N ASP A 138 -16.95 4.27 -0.73
CA ASP A 138 -18.38 3.94 -0.71
C ASP A 138 -19.05 4.35 -2.03
N TYR A 139 -20.20 3.74 -2.36
CA TYR A 139 -20.86 3.88 -3.67
C TYR A 139 -20.99 5.34 -4.16
N HIS A 140 -21.40 6.26 -3.27
CA HIS A 140 -21.60 7.66 -3.63
C HIS A 140 -20.28 8.41 -3.87
N GLU A 141 -19.25 8.12 -3.09
CA GLU A 141 -17.91 8.71 -3.30
C GLU A 141 -17.33 8.26 -4.64
N MET A 142 -17.47 6.96 -4.96
CA MET A 142 -17.05 6.44 -6.25
C MET A 142 -17.81 7.11 -7.41
N LEU A 143 -19.11 7.33 -7.27
CA LEU A 143 -19.93 7.98 -8.29
C LEU A 143 -19.49 9.44 -8.54
N ASP A 144 -19.18 10.18 -7.48
CA ASP A 144 -18.66 11.54 -7.58
C ASP A 144 -17.31 11.57 -8.29
N GLU A 145 -16.40 10.64 -7.98
CA GLU A 145 -15.12 10.48 -8.71
C GLU A 145 -15.32 10.18 -10.19
N ILE A 146 -16.22 9.25 -10.53
CA ILE A 146 -16.53 8.89 -11.93
C ILE A 146 -17.05 10.12 -12.68
N TYR A 147 -17.98 10.88 -12.08
CA TYR A 147 -18.51 12.10 -12.68
C TYR A 147 -17.42 13.15 -12.90
N TYR A 148 -16.54 13.34 -11.91
CA TYR A 148 -15.42 14.26 -12.03
C TYR A 148 -14.44 13.83 -13.13
N ILE A 149 -14.11 12.53 -13.22
CA ILE A 149 -13.28 11.96 -14.29
C ILE A 149 -13.89 12.24 -15.67
N ASN A 150 -15.19 12.02 -15.83
CA ASN A 150 -15.91 12.30 -17.06
C ASN A 150 -15.80 13.79 -17.46
N SER A 151 -15.79 14.71 -16.50
CA SER A 151 -15.75 16.17 -16.76
C SER A 151 -14.49 16.65 -17.49
N PHE A 152 -13.39 15.89 -17.45
CA PHE A 152 -12.14 16.22 -18.16
C PHE A 152 -11.66 15.15 -19.13
N LYS A 153 -12.50 14.16 -19.49
CA LYS A 153 -12.12 13.05 -20.38
C LYS A 153 -11.56 13.48 -21.73
N GLU A 154 -11.99 14.63 -22.26
CA GLU A 154 -11.47 15.17 -23.53
C GLU A 154 -10.03 15.73 -23.42
N LYS A 155 -9.55 15.96 -22.20
CA LYS A 155 -8.21 16.49 -21.90
C LYS A 155 -7.18 15.40 -21.59
N ALA A 156 -7.63 14.14 -21.46
CA ALA A 156 -6.80 13.03 -21.02
C ALA A 156 -7.10 11.78 -21.86
N ARG A 157 -6.08 10.98 -22.16
CA ARG A 157 -6.28 9.69 -22.85
C ARG A 157 -6.75 8.63 -21.87
N ILE A 158 -8.01 8.70 -21.46
CA ILE A 158 -8.57 7.77 -20.48
C ILE A 158 -8.90 6.44 -21.18
N LYS A 159 -8.20 5.38 -20.79
CA LYS A 159 -8.46 4.02 -21.27
C LYS A 159 -9.74 3.46 -20.67
N GLY A 160 -9.94 3.70 -19.37
CA GLY A 160 -11.12 3.26 -18.63
C GLY A 160 -10.93 3.30 -17.11
N ILE A 161 -11.90 2.73 -16.41
CA ILE A 161 -11.98 2.70 -14.95
C ILE A 161 -11.96 1.26 -14.46
N ILE A 162 -11.19 1.02 -13.40
CA ILE A 162 -11.22 -0.21 -12.61
C ILE A 162 -11.67 0.15 -11.19
N LEU A 163 -12.69 -0.55 -10.70
CA LEU A 163 -13.16 -0.40 -9.33
C LEU A 163 -12.37 -1.31 -8.40
N ASN A 164 -11.99 -0.84 -7.22
CA ASN A 164 -11.26 -1.63 -6.24
C ASN A 164 -11.97 -1.62 -4.89
N ASN A 165 -11.82 -2.72 -4.13
CA ASN A 165 -12.41 -2.89 -2.80
C ASN A 165 -13.94 -2.66 -2.79
N VAL A 166 -14.60 -3.07 -3.87
CA VAL A 166 -16.05 -2.94 -4.09
C VAL A 166 -16.74 -4.30 -3.90
N ASN A 167 -18.03 -4.32 -3.58
CA ASN A 167 -18.82 -5.57 -3.64
C ASN A 167 -19.42 -5.73 -5.04
N GLU A 168 -19.84 -6.94 -5.40
CA GLU A 168 -20.34 -7.25 -6.74
C GLU A 168 -21.60 -6.44 -7.12
N GLU A 169 -22.51 -6.24 -6.17
CA GLU A 169 -23.74 -5.47 -6.41
C GLU A 169 -23.45 -4.01 -6.76
N ASP A 170 -22.57 -3.36 -6.00
CA ASP A 170 -22.16 -1.97 -6.26
C ASP A 170 -21.33 -1.87 -7.54
N ALA A 171 -20.51 -2.88 -7.85
CA ALA A 171 -19.72 -2.91 -9.07
C ALA A 171 -20.60 -2.91 -10.33
N GLU A 172 -21.66 -3.71 -10.38
CA GLU A 172 -22.58 -3.74 -11.52
C GLU A 172 -23.36 -2.42 -11.65
N LYS A 173 -23.83 -1.84 -10.55
CA LYS A 173 -24.49 -0.52 -10.59
C LYS A 173 -23.56 0.57 -11.10
N LEU A 174 -22.31 0.60 -10.61
CA LEU A 174 -21.31 1.59 -11.02
C LEU A 174 -20.86 1.37 -12.47
N ARG A 175 -20.78 0.12 -12.94
CA ARG A 175 -20.53 -0.19 -14.35
C ARG A 175 -21.55 0.51 -15.25
N GLU A 176 -22.85 0.37 -14.98
CA GLU A 176 -23.88 1.04 -15.77
C GLU A 176 -23.68 2.56 -15.78
N GLN A 177 -23.32 3.16 -14.64
CA GLN A 177 -23.04 4.61 -14.57
C GLN A 177 -21.81 5.02 -15.38
N ILE A 178 -20.72 4.26 -15.29
CA ILE A 178 -19.47 4.50 -16.03
C ILE A 178 -19.76 4.49 -17.55
N GLU A 179 -20.46 3.46 -18.02
CA GLU A 179 -20.83 3.30 -19.43
C GLU A 179 -21.79 4.41 -19.87
N ASN A 180 -22.77 4.80 -19.04
CA ASN A 180 -23.69 5.91 -19.33
C ASN A 180 -22.98 7.27 -19.44
N PHE A 181 -21.89 7.49 -18.70
CA PHE A 181 -21.05 8.68 -18.84
C PHE A 181 -20.12 8.61 -20.06
N GLY A 182 -20.14 7.53 -20.83
CA GLY A 182 -19.28 7.32 -22.00
C GLY A 182 -17.82 7.13 -21.61
N LEU A 183 -17.57 6.50 -20.45
CA LEU A 183 -16.26 6.01 -20.03
C LEU A 183 -16.26 4.47 -20.16
N ASN A 184 -15.08 3.89 -20.36
CA ASN A 184 -14.97 2.43 -20.44
C ASN A 184 -14.86 1.82 -19.04
N TYR A 185 -15.71 0.85 -18.74
CA TYR A 185 -15.54 -0.01 -17.57
C TYR A 185 -14.59 -1.16 -17.92
N LEU A 186 -13.50 -1.30 -17.15
CA LEU A 186 -12.49 -2.34 -17.36
C LEU A 186 -12.60 -3.48 -16.33
N GLY A 187 -13.52 -3.39 -15.37
CA GLY A 187 -13.74 -4.42 -14.36
C GLY A 187 -13.50 -3.96 -12.93
N TYR A 188 -13.37 -4.93 -12.02
CA TYR A 188 -13.20 -4.65 -10.60
C TYR A 188 -12.35 -5.69 -9.84
N ILE A 189 -11.89 -5.29 -8.65
CA ILE A 189 -11.33 -6.19 -7.63
C ILE A 189 -12.24 -6.13 -6.39
N PRO A 190 -12.77 -7.27 -5.91
CA PRO A 190 -13.68 -7.28 -4.78
C PRO A 190 -13.00 -6.95 -3.46
N ARG A 191 -13.81 -6.76 -2.41
CA ARG A 191 -13.32 -6.59 -1.02
C ARG A 191 -12.58 -7.85 -0.54
N ILE A 192 -11.25 -7.83 -0.57
CA ILE A 192 -10.39 -8.90 -0.03
C ILE A 192 -9.94 -8.53 1.38
N LYS A 193 -10.55 -9.15 2.40
CA LYS A 193 -10.25 -8.87 3.83
C LYS A 193 -8.75 -8.97 4.15
N LYS A 194 -8.06 -9.94 3.54
CA LYS A 194 -6.64 -10.18 3.81
C LYS A 194 -5.74 -9.01 3.42
N LEU A 195 -6.11 -8.22 2.42
CA LEU A 195 -5.31 -7.06 1.98
C LEU A 195 -5.26 -5.94 3.03
N LYS A 196 -6.20 -5.92 3.98
CA LYS A 196 -6.20 -4.96 5.09
C LYS A 196 -5.26 -5.35 6.24
N THR A 197 -4.66 -6.54 6.18
CA THR A 197 -3.84 -7.07 7.27
C THR A 197 -2.38 -6.71 7.09
N MET A 198 -1.67 -6.48 8.20
CA MET A 198 -0.27 -6.05 8.20
C MET A 198 0.58 -6.98 9.05
N ARG A 199 1.83 -7.24 8.65
CA ARG A 199 2.79 -7.93 9.50
C ARG A 199 3.27 -7.02 10.63
N VAL A 200 3.59 -7.60 11.79
CA VAL A 200 4.14 -6.85 12.92
C VAL A 200 5.48 -6.19 12.56
N GLY A 201 6.31 -6.85 11.76
CA GLY A 201 7.56 -6.28 11.24
C GLY A 201 7.35 -5.01 10.44
N TYR A 202 6.37 -4.99 9.56
CA TYR A 202 6.01 -3.80 8.78
C TYR A 202 5.56 -2.63 9.68
N ILE A 203 4.75 -2.93 10.70
CA ILE A 203 4.32 -1.92 11.69
C ILE A 203 5.54 -1.40 12.48
N ALA A 204 6.47 -2.28 12.87
CA ALA A 204 7.69 -1.89 13.56
C ALA A 204 8.56 -0.94 12.72
N GLU A 205 8.71 -1.22 11.42
CA GLU A 205 9.43 -0.35 10.47
C GLU A 205 8.77 1.04 10.37
N LYS A 206 7.45 1.09 10.18
CA LYS A 206 6.72 2.37 10.03
C LYS A 206 6.72 3.21 11.31
N LEU A 207 6.77 2.57 12.48
CA LEU A 207 6.87 3.26 13.76
C LEU A 207 8.32 3.58 14.17
N PHE A 208 9.32 3.17 13.39
CA PHE A 208 10.73 3.19 13.80
C PHE A 208 10.94 2.57 15.19
N ALA A 209 10.21 1.48 15.45
CA ALA A 209 10.18 0.84 16.75
C ALA A 209 11.43 0.00 16.98
N LYS A 210 11.94 0.03 18.22
CA LYS A 210 12.98 -0.90 18.65
C LYS A 210 12.33 -2.21 19.06
N VAL A 211 12.64 -3.30 18.37
CA VAL A 211 12.25 -4.65 18.80
C VAL A 211 13.10 -5.02 20.02
N VAL A 212 12.47 -5.17 21.19
CA VAL A 212 13.18 -5.47 22.46
C VAL A 212 13.04 -6.93 22.91
N ALA A 213 12.10 -7.67 22.32
CA ALA A 213 11.93 -9.11 22.49
C ALA A 213 11.02 -9.67 21.38
N GLY A 214 11.00 -10.99 21.23
CA GLY A 214 10.03 -11.73 20.41
C GLY A 214 10.23 -11.62 18.91
N GLU A 215 11.45 -11.39 18.44
CA GLU A 215 11.79 -11.11 17.04
C GLU A 215 11.27 -12.15 16.04
N ASN A 216 11.25 -13.43 16.41
CA ASN A 216 10.70 -14.51 15.57
C ASN A 216 9.19 -14.38 15.30
N GLY A 217 8.48 -13.47 15.98
CA GLY A 217 7.07 -13.21 15.77
C GLY A 217 6.77 -12.06 14.81
N LEU A 218 7.76 -11.42 14.20
CA LEU A 218 7.55 -10.24 13.35
C LEU A 218 6.72 -10.54 12.10
N ASP A 219 6.71 -11.79 11.62
CA ASP A 219 5.88 -12.23 10.49
C ASP A 219 4.41 -12.49 10.83
N LYS A 220 4.02 -12.40 12.11
CA LYS A 220 2.61 -12.53 12.50
C LYS A 220 1.78 -11.40 11.91
N TYR A 221 0.57 -11.73 11.48
CA TYR A 221 -0.39 -10.75 10.96
C TYR A 221 -1.19 -10.08 12.07
N VAL A 222 -1.47 -8.79 11.87
CA VAL A 222 -2.36 -7.96 12.67
C VAL A 222 -3.64 -7.72 11.88
N GLU A 223 -4.77 -8.04 12.51
CA GLU A 223 -6.12 -7.76 12.02
C GLU A 223 -6.88 -6.81 12.93
N ASN A 224 -6.50 -6.75 14.21
CA ASN A 224 -7.19 -5.98 15.24
C ASN A 224 -6.18 -5.13 16.01
N VAL A 225 -6.58 -3.94 16.46
CA VAL A 225 -5.78 -3.10 17.35
C VAL A 225 -6.53 -2.94 18.66
N PHE A 226 -5.83 -3.11 19.78
CA PHE A 226 -6.41 -2.97 21.12
C PHE A 226 -5.52 -2.10 22.02
N ILE A 227 -6.08 -1.00 22.50
CA ILE A 227 -5.39 -0.09 23.42
C ILE A 227 -5.62 -0.57 24.85
N ALA A 228 -4.61 -1.18 25.46
CA ALA A 228 -4.68 -1.70 26.82
C ALA A 228 -4.33 -0.63 27.84
N ALA A 229 -5.28 0.27 28.12
CA ALA A 229 -5.16 1.35 29.09
C ALA A 229 -5.68 1.00 30.50
N LEU A 230 -6.47 -0.08 30.63
CA LEU A 230 -7.11 -0.50 31.88
C LEU A 230 -6.21 -1.42 32.72
N SER A 231 -6.71 -1.90 33.87
CA SER A 231 -6.04 -2.92 34.68
C SER A 231 -6.09 -4.31 34.01
N ALA A 232 -5.16 -5.20 34.36
CA ALA A 232 -5.10 -6.55 33.80
C ALA A 232 -6.42 -7.35 33.91
N PRO A 233 -7.17 -7.30 35.04
CA PRO A 233 -8.48 -7.97 35.13
C PRO A 233 -9.53 -7.39 34.18
N GLU A 234 -9.54 -6.07 34.01
CA GLU A 234 -10.55 -5.39 33.18
C GLU A 234 -10.30 -5.61 31.69
N ILE A 235 -9.04 -5.58 31.23
CA ILE A 235 -8.74 -5.90 29.82
C ILE A 235 -9.15 -7.33 29.46
N ARG A 236 -9.00 -8.31 30.38
CA ARG A 236 -9.38 -9.71 30.14
C ARG A 236 -10.89 -9.90 29.93
N ARG A 237 -11.70 -9.00 30.52
CA ARG A 237 -13.16 -8.99 30.35
C ARG A 237 -13.59 -8.28 29.07
N HIS A 238 -12.73 -7.43 28.50
CA HIS A 238 -13.05 -6.65 27.32
C HIS A 238 -13.23 -7.55 26.07
N PRO A 239 -14.32 -7.40 25.29
CA PRO A 239 -14.56 -8.22 24.10
C PRO A 239 -13.43 -8.17 23.07
N ASP A 240 -12.90 -6.97 22.79
CA ASP A 240 -11.83 -6.81 21.80
C ASP A 240 -10.50 -7.47 22.20
N PHE A 241 -10.26 -7.66 23.51
CA PHE A 241 -9.08 -8.37 23.97
C PHE A 241 -9.14 -9.86 23.60
N LYS A 242 -10.33 -10.43 23.44
CA LYS A 242 -10.53 -11.83 23.04
C LYS A 242 -10.36 -12.06 21.54
N LYS A 243 -10.28 -10.99 20.73
CA LYS A 243 -10.02 -11.11 19.30
C LYS A 243 -8.63 -11.68 19.05
N GLU A 244 -8.52 -12.47 17.99
CA GLU A 244 -7.25 -12.99 17.52
C GLU A 244 -6.51 -11.96 16.65
N LYS A 245 -5.24 -12.25 16.39
CA LYS A 245 -4.34 -11.44 15.56
C LYS A 245 -4.34 -9.97 15.95
N LYS A 246 -4.32 -9.70 17.27
CA LYS A 246 -4.39 -8.33 17.81
C LYS A 246 -3.00 -7.75 18.03
N LEU A 247 -2.83 -6.49 17.63
CA LEU A 247 -1.74 -5.62 18.08
C LEU A 247 -2.20 -4.89 19.34
N ILE A 248 -1.43 -5.01 20.41
CA ILE A 248 -1.74 -4.35 21.67
C ILE A 248 -0.89 -3.10 21.80
N ILE A 249 -1.47 -1.99 22.26
CA ILE A 249 -0.74 -0.75 22.56
C ILE A 249 -0.89 -0.46 24.05
N THR A 250 0.22 -0.34 24.78
CA THR A 250 0.20 -0.06 26.22
C THR A 250 1.48 0.64 26.69
N GLY A 251 1.46 1.18 27.91
CA GLY A 251 2.64 1.78 28.54
C GLY A 251 3.66 0.72 28.94
N GLY A 252 4.94 0.97 28.67
CA GLY A 252 6.01 0.02 29.00
C GLY A 252 6.23 -0.20 30.51
N ASP A 253 5.71 0.70 31.35
CA ASP A 253 5.71 0.61 32.81
C ASP A 253 4.67 -0.38 33.37
N ARG A 254 3.65 -0.74 32.58
CA ARG A 254 2.52 -1.59 32.99
C ARG A 254 2.85 -3.08 32.90
N SER A 255 3.82 -3.52 33.70
CA SER A 255 4.31 -4.90 33.73
C SER A 255 3.22 -5.95 33.93
N ASP A 256 2.20 -5.66 34.75
CA ASP A 256 1.04 -6.51 34.99
C ASP A 256 0.19 -6.71 33.72
N VAL A 257 -0.06 -5.63 32.99
CA VAL A 257 -0.83 -5.62 31.74
C VAL A 257 -0.05 -6.33 30.65
N ILE A 258 1.23 -5.99 30.45
CA ILE A 258 2.05 -6.59 29.42
C ILE A 258 2.12 -8.12 29.64
N ALA A 259 2.34 -8.56 30.88
CA ALA A 259 2.35 -9.98 31.20
C ALA A 259 1.01 -10.68 30.91
N ALA A 260 -0.11 -9.98 31.08
CA ALA A 260 -1.44 -10.48 30.73
C ALA A 260 -1.67 -10.52 29.21
N CYS A 261 -1.06 -9.59 28.46
CA CYS A 261 -1.17 -9.47 27.01
C CYS A 261 -0.30 -10.47 26.22
N ILE A 262 0.78 -10.99 26.84
CA ILE A 262 1.62 -12.07 26.28
C ILE A 262 0.87 -13.40 26.42
N GLU A 263 -0.14 -13.59 25.58
CA GLU A 263 -0.99 -14.77 25.50
C GLU A 263 -1.40 -15.08 24.05
N ASN A 264 -2.15 -16.17 23.86
CA ASN A 264 -2.61 -16.59 22.54
C ASN A 264 -3.51 -15.52 21.89
N GLY A 265 -3.42 -15.40 20.57
CA GLY A 265 -4.14 -14.40 19.78
C GLY A 265 -3.51 -13.01 19.76
N THR A 266 -2.47 -12.72 20.55
CA THR A 266 -1.67 -11.49 20.41
C THR A 266 -0.58 -11.66 19.36
N SER A 267 -0.58 -10.79 18.36
CA SER A 267 0.43 -10.79 17.29
C SER A 267 1.67 -10.00 17.68
N GLY A 268 1.52 -8.89 18.39
CA GLY A 268 2.61 -8.05 18.87
C GLY A 268 2.11 -7.02 19.89
N ILE A 269 3.04 -6.41 20.63
CA ILE A 269 2.75 -5.39 21.64
C ILE A 269 3.64 -4.18 21.40
N VAL A 270 3.03 -3.01 21.23
CA VAL A 270 3.71 -1.72 21.19
C VAL A 270 3.76 -1.12 22.59
N LEU A 271 4.98 -0.79 23.01
CA LEU A 271 5.31 -0.25 24.33
C LEU A 271 5.66 1.24 24.19
N THR A 272 4.81 2.10 24.75
CA THR A 272 4.93 3.55 24.61
C THR A 272 5.89 4.16 25.64
N ASN A 273 6.26 5.43 25.43
CA ASN A 273 7.15 6.21 26.31
C ASN A 273 8.60 5.69 26.44
N ASN A 274 9.04 4.82 25.53
CA ASN A 274 10.38 4.21 25.51
C ASN A 274 10.77 3.50 26.82
N ILE A 275 9.78 2.91 27.50
CA ILE A 275 10.00 2.16 28.73
C ILE A 275 10.16 0.68 28.38
N VAL A 276 11.34 0.13 28.66
CA VAL A 276 11.61 -1.30 28.45
C VAL A 276 11.17 -2.08 29.70
N PRO A 277 10.32 -3.12 29.56
CA PRO A 277 9.85 -3.92 30.69
C PRO A 277 10.97 -4.75 31.34
N SER A 278 10.66 -5.36 32.49
CA SER A 278 11.59 -6.23 33.20
C SER A 278 12.05 -7.45 32.37
N ALA A 279 13.23 -7.98 32.69
CA ALA A 279 13.82 -9.14 32.00
C ALA A 279 12.89 -10.36 31.95
N ASN A 280 12.09 -10.59 33.00
CA ASN A 280 11.13 -11.70 33.05
C ASN A 280 10.03 -11.55 31.97
N ILE A 281 9.59 -10.33 31.70
CA ILE A 281 8.60 -10.04 30.64
C ILE A 281 9.23 -10.26 29.26
N LEU A 282 10.46 -9.77 29.07
CA LEU A 282 11.19 -9.98 27.81
C LEU A 282 11.39 -11.46 27.52
N ALA A 283 11.80 -12.24 28.54
CA ALA A 283 11.97 -13.70 28.42
C ALA A 283 10.66 -14.40 28.05
N LYS A 284 9.55 -14.04 28.71
CA LYS A 284 8.22 -14.58 28.39
C LYS A 284 7.77 -14.25 26.96
N ALA A 285 8.03 -13.03 26.50
CA ALA A 285 7.71 -12.61 25.14
C ALA A 285 8.54 -13.37 24.09
N ASN A 286 9.82 -13.61 24.36
CA ASN A 286 10.69 -14.46 23.53
C ASN A 286 10.15 -15.88 23.44
N GLU A 287 9.81 -16.50 24.57
CA GLU A 287 9.27 -17.87 24.62
C GLU A 287 7.99 -18.02 23.77
N LYS A 288 7.11 -17.01 23.79
CA LYS A 288 5.85 -17.01 23.02
C LYS A 288 6.00 -16.45 21.60
N ASN A 289 7.20 -16.02 21.21
CA ASN A 289 7.46 -15.31 19.96
C ASN A 289 6.47 -14.14 19.75
N ILE A 290 6.25 -13.31 20.77
CA ILE A 290 5.40 -12.12 20.69
C ILE A 290 6.32 -10.89 20.67
N PRO A 291 6.42 -10.17 19.53
CA PRO A 291 7.27 -9.00 19.43
C PRO A 291 6.85 -7.92 20.42
N LEU A 292 7.84 -7.38 21.13
CA LEU A 292 7.69 -6.18 21.94
C LEU A 292 8.38 -5.01 21.21
N LEU A 293 7.58 -4.04 20.80
CA LEU A 293 8.00 -2.90 19.98
C LEU A 293 8.06 -1.63 20.85
N SER A 294 9.26 -1.23 21.25
CA SER A 294 9.46 -0.01 22.05
C SER A 294 9.50 1.23 21.17
N VAL A 295 8.69 2.22 21.51
CA VAL A 295 8.57 3.49 20.79
C VAL A 295 8.59 4.67 21.76
N ARG A 296 9.08 5.82 21.30
CA ARG A 296 9.17 7.05 22.13
C ARG A 296 7.84 7.75 22.41
N PRO A 297 6.92 7.92 21.42
CA PRO A 297 5.67 8.64 21.64
C PRO A 297 4.74 7.97 22.67
N ASP A 298 3.76 8.74 23.15
CA ASP A 298 2.72 8.27 24.07
C ASP A 298 1.67 7.38 23.38
N THR A 299 0.81 6.75 24.18
CA THR A 299 -0.21 5.80 23.72
C THR A 299 -1.19 6.38 22.71
N TYR A 300 -1.65 7.62 22.89
CA TYR A 300 -2.61 8.25 21.97
C TYR A 300 -1.93 8.54 20.63
N SER A 301 -0.73 9.12 20.66
CA SER A 301 0.06 9.38 19.46
C SER A 301 0.34 8.11 18.67
N ILE A 302 0.71 7.01 19.34
CA ILE A 302 0.96 5.72 18.68
C ILE A 302 -0.31 5.10 18.11
N ALA A 303 -1.43 5.16 18.84
CA ALA A 303 -2.70 4.64 18.32
C ALA A 303 -3.10 5.33 17.00
N LYS A 304 -2.98 6.67 16.95
CA LYS A 304 -3.24 7.44 15.73
C LYS A 304 -2.24 7.13 14.62
N LEU A 305 -0.96 6.93 14.94
CA LEU A 305 0.03 6.54 13.93
C LEU A 305 -0.30 5.17 13.34
N VAL A 306 -0.59 4.17 14.18
CA VAL A 306 -0.96 2.80 13.74
C VAL A 306 -2.21 2.80 12.87
N GLU A 307 -3.24 3.57 13.25
CA GLU A 307 -4.47 3.72 12.47
C GLU A 307 -4.21 4.28 11.05
N ASN A 308 -3.19 5.14 10.91
CA ASN A 308 -2.82 5.76 9.64
C ASN A 308 -1.81 4.94 8.82
N ILE A 309 -1.28 3.83 9.34
CA ILE A 309 -0.38 2.97 8.57
C ILE A 309 -1.19 2.32 7.44
N GLN A 310 -0.81 2.60 6.20
CA GLN A 310 -1.39 1.98 5.03
C GLN A 310 -0.82 0.56 4.87
N PRO A 311 -1.67 -0.48 4.72
CA PRO A 311 -1.22 -1.79 4.30
C PRO A 311 -0.60 -1.72 2.90
N VAL A 312 0.55 -2.37 2.71
CA VAL A 312 1.20 -2.54 1.41
C VAL A 312 1.21 -4.00 1.02
N LEU A 313 1.41 -4.27 -0.28
CA LEU A 313 1.72 -5.60 -0.77
C LEU A 313 3.22 -5.83 -0.66
N LEU A 314 3.62 -6.92 0.00
CA LEU A 314 5.02 -7.32 0.05
C LEU A 314 5.27 -8.52 -0.89
N PRO A 315 6.45 -8.61 -1.55
CA PRO A 315 6.78 -9.68 -2.49
C PRO A 315 6.60 -11.11 -1.94
N ASP A 316 6.84 -11.28 -0.65
CA ASP A 316 6.82 -12.58 0.02
C ASP A 316 5.42 -12.96 0.55
N GLU A 317 4.41 -12.09 0.41
CA GLU A 317 3.01 -12.35 0.77
C GLU A 317 2.25 -13.11 -0.33
N LYS A 318 2.80 -14.25 -0.75
CA LYS A 318 2.28 -15.06 -1.87
C LYS A 318 0.78 -15.30 -1.81
N GLU A 319 0.24 -15.65 -0.64
CA GLU A 319 -1.19 -15.92 -0.50
C GLU A 319 -2.06 -14.68 -0.73
N LYS A 320 -1.61 -13.46 -0.37
CA LYS A 320 -2.34 -12.22 -0.72
C LYS A 320 -2.33 -11.98 -2.22
N LEU A 321 -1.16 -12.16 -2.84
CA LEU A 321 -0.94 -11.97 -4.27
C LEU A 321 -1.79 -12.95 -5.10
N GLU A 322 -1.77 -14.24 -4.75
CA GLU A 322 -2.60 -15.29 -5.36
C GLU A 322 -4.10 -15.02 -5.17
N THR A 323 -4.51 -14.46 -4.02
CA THR A 323 -5.90 -14.07 -3.81
C THR A 323 -6.31 -12.94 -4.75
N ILE A 324 -5.44 -11.95 -5.00
CA ILE A 324 -5.72 -10.89 -5.99
C ILE A 324 -5.90 -11.49 -7.38
N GLU A 325 -5.01 -12.38 -7.80
CA GLU A 325 -5.08 -13.06 -9.12
C GLU A 325 -6.39 -13.81 -9.31
N LYS A 326 -6.84 -14.51 -8.26
CA LYS A 326 -8.06 -15.32 -8.31
C LYS A 326 -9.33 -14.48 -8.28
N GLU A 327 -9.35 -13.41 -7.50
CA GLU A 327 -10.56 -12.63 -7.22
C GLU A 327 -10.73 -11.43 -8.16
N ALA A 328 -9.67 -10.96 -8.83
CA ALA A 328 -9.77 -9.90 -9.82
C ALA A 328 -10.72 -10.29 -10.98
N ARG A 329 -11.57 -9.35 -11.37
CA ARG A 329 -12.52 -9.44 -12.49
C ARG A 329 -12.24 -8.28 -13.45
N ILE A 330 -11.05 -8.30 -14.05
CA ILE A 330 -10.56 -7.24 -14.95
C ILE A 330 -10.51 -7.77 -16.38
N ASP A 331 -11.04 -6.99 -17.33
CA ASP A 331 -10.82 -7.21 -18.77
C ASP A 331 -9.44 -6.70 -19.14
N VAL A 332 -8.45 -7.58 -19.02
CA VAL A 332 -7.04 -7.24 -19.22
C VAL A 332 -6.72 -6.98 -20.69
N GLU A 333 -7.40 -7.66 -21.61
CA GLU A 333 -7.24 -7.40 -23.05
C GLU A 333 -7.71 -5.98 -23.35
N ALA A 334 -8.92 -5.62 -22.92
CA ALA A 334 -9.42 -4.26 -23.06
C ALA A 334 -8.49 -3.25 -22.37
N ALA A 335 -7.91 -3.56 -21.21
CA ALA A 335 -7.01 -2.65 -20.50
C ALA A 335 -5.69 -2.37 -21.24
N ILE A 336 -5.16 -3.33 -22.02
CA ILE A 336 -3.82 -3.25 -22.63
C ILE A 336 -3.81 -3.19 -24.17
N ASP A 337 -4.96 -3.21 -24.83
CA ASP A 337 -5.09 -2.94 -26.28
C ASP A 337 -4.82 -1.46 -26.61
#